data_AF-A0A094B837-F1
#
_entry.id   AF-A0A094B837-F1
#
_cell.length_a   1.000
_cell.length_b   1.000
_cell.length_c   1.000
_cell.angle_alpha   90.00
_cell.angle_beta   90.00
_cell.angle_gamma   90.00
#
_symmetry.space_group_name_H-M   'P 1'
#
loop_
_entity.id
_entity.type
_entity.pdbx_description
1 polymer ?
#
loop_
_entity_poly.entity_id
_entity_poly.type
_entity_poly.pdbx_seq_one_letter_code
_entity_poly.pdbx_strand_id
1 'polypeptide(L)'
;MEVERDGPKQEGEIPQELLRKYILYSRERCRPKLYQMDEDKVARLFADMRRESVATGAFPITVRHLEAIMRIAEAFSRMRLSEYASARDIDRAIAVAVDSFVGAQKLSCRKALARSFAKYTLARPGKGVPVGVTA
;
A
#
# COMPACT_ATOMS: atom_id res chain seq x y z
N MET A 1 29.51 10.34 -24.04
CA MET A 1 28.40 9.86 -24.87
C MET A 1 27.29 9.51 -23.92
N GLU A 2 26.36 10.44 -23.70
CA GLU A 2 25.23 10.25 -22.80
C GLU A 2 24.34 9.15 -23.41
N VAL A 3 24.17 8.05 -22.69
CA VAL A 3 23.37 6.94 -23.16
C VAL A 3 21.90 7.30 -22.89
N GLU A 4 21.28 7.99 -23.85
CA GLU A 4 19.83 8.12 -23.91
C GLU A 4 19.22 6.72 -24.12
N ARG A 5 18.78 6.10 -23.03
CA ARG A 5 17.92 4.92 -23.08
C ARG A 5 16.48 5.37 -23.35
N ASP A 6 16.17 5.81 -24.56
CA ASP A 6 14.78 5.99 -25.00
C ASP A 6 14.22 4.61 -25.39
N GLY A 7 13.74 3.87 -24.38
CA GLY A 7 12.89 2.71 -24.60
C GLY A 7 11.55 3.13 -25.23
N PRO A 8 10.78 2.20 -25.81
CA PRO A 8 9.49 2.53 -26.40
C PRO A 8 8.58 3.17 -25.34
N LYS A 9 8.25 4.46 -25.53
CA LYS A 9 7.31 5.21 -24.68
C LYS A 9 5.96 4.49 -24.71
N GLN A 10 5.62 3.82 -23.61
CA GLN A 10 4.31 3.19 -23.47
C GLN A 10 3.25 4.30 -23.37
N GLU A 11 2.16 4.21 -24.15
CA GLU A 11 1.01 5.10 -24.00
C GLU A 11 0.51 5.06 -22.55
N GLY A 12 0.74 6.16 -21.81
CA GLY A 12 0.42 6.28 -20.38
C GLY A 12 1.60 6.59 -19.46
N GLU A 13 2.84 6.63 -19.97
CA GLU A 13 3.99 7.03 -19.16
C GLU A 13 4.02 8.55 -18.90
N ILE A 14 4.08 8.91 -17.62
CA ILE A 14 4.20 10.32 -17.19
C ILE A 14 5.62 10.80 -17.55
N PRO A 15 5.77 11.96 -18.24
CA PRO A 15 7.09 12.53 -18.50
C PRO A 15 7.91 12.70 -17.23
N GLN A 16 9.18 12.30 -17.24
CA GLN A 16 10.05 12.31 -16.05
C GLN A 16 10.21 13.71 -15.43
N GLU A 17 10.21 14.75 -16.25
CA GLU A 17 10.21 16.15 -15.83
C GLU A 17 8.97 16.50 -15.00
N LEU A 18 7.79 16.06 -15.45
CA LEU A 18 6.53 16.31 -14.75
C LEU A 18 6.47 15.53 -13.44
N LEU A 19 6.89 14.26 -13.45
CA LEU A 19 6.91 13.42 -12.25
C LEU A 19 7.81 14.01 -11.14
N ARG A 20 9.01 14.52 -11.51
CA ARG A 20 9.90 15.20 -10.55
C ARG A 20 9.25 16.41 -9.90
N LYS A 21 8.64 17.29 -10.71
CA LYS A 21 7.91 18.48 -10.22
C LYS A 21 6.72 18.09 -9.34
N TYR A 22 6.00 17.03 -9.72
CA TYR A 22 4.87 16.50 -8.95
C TYR A 22 5.30 16.01 -7.56
N ILE A 23 6.37 15.22 -7.49
CA ILE A 23 6.88 14.71 -6.21
C ILE A 23 7.36 15.87 -5.32
N LEU A 24 8.07 16.85 -5.90
CA LEU A 24 8.53 18.03 -5.17
C LEU A 24 7.36 18.81 -4.56
N TYR A 25 6.36 19.15 -5.39
CA TYR A 25 5.17 19.87 -4.95
C TYR A 25 4.41 19.10 -3.86
N SER A 26 4.22 17.79 -4.05
CA SER A 26 3.51 16.94 -3.09
C SER A 26 4.23 16.86 -1.73
N ARG A 27 5.57 16.86 -1.72
CA ARG A 27 6.36 16.83 -0.48
C ARG A 27 6.34 18.15 0.27
N GLU A 28 6.34 19.27 -0.45
CA GLU A 28 6.42 20.59 0.14
C GLU A 28 5.06 21.12 0.61
N ARG A 29 4.02 20.90 -0.20
CA ARG A 29 2.69 21.49 0.02
C ARG A 29 1.72 20.55 0.76
N CYS A 30 1.83 19.23 0.60
CA CYS A 30 0.85 18.29 1.14
C CYS A 30 1.35 17.63 2.44
N ARG A 31 0.77 18.04 3.56
CA ARG A 31 0.96 17.41 4.88
C ARG A 31 -0.36 16.79 5.35
N PRO A 32 -0.67 15.56 4.90
CA PRO A 32 -1.96 14.94 5.18
C PRO A 32 -2.18 14.75 6.68
N LYS A 33 -3.38 15.08 7.15
CA LYS A 33 -3.78 14.88 8.54
C LYS A 33 -4.66 13.63 8.67
N LEU A 34 -4.54 12.96 9.82
CA LEU A 34 -5.25 11.70 10.14
C LEU A 34 -6.54 11.92 10.96
N TYR A 35 -7.16 13.10 10.89
CA TYR A 35 -8.26 13.54 11.78
C TYR A 35 -9.55 12.67 11.76
N GLN A 36 -9.71 11.76 10.81
CA GLN A 36 -10.91 10.91 10.66
C GLN A 36 -10.52 9.45 10.41
N MET A 37 -9.49 8.98 11.09
CA MET A 37 -9.08 7.58 10.98
C MET A 37 -10.03 6.67 11.78
N ASP A 38 -10.39 5.53 11.20
CA ASP A 38 -11.12 4.48 11.89
C ASP A 38 -10.14 3.72 12.80
N GLU A 39 -9.99 4.21 14.03
CA GLU A 39 -9.09 3.64 15.04
C GLU A 39 -9.44 2.18 15.37
N ASP A 40 -10.74 1.86 15.43
CA ASP A 40 -11.25 0.52 15.69
C ASP A 40 -10.78 -0.48 14.62
N LYS A 41 -10.85 -0.08 13.35
CA LYS A 41 -10.38 -0.91 12.24
C LYS A 41 -8.89 -1.22 12.34
N VAL A 42 -8.08 -0.23 12.72
CA VAL A 42 -6.64 -0.39 12.88
C VAL A 42 -6.29 -1.26 14.10
N ALA A 43 -7.02 -1.09 15.21
CA ALA A 43 -6.88 -1.94 16.40
C ALA A 43 -7.24 -3.40 16.12
N ARG A 44 -8.35 -3.64 15.41
CA ARG A 44 -8.78 -4.99 14.99
C ARG A 44 -7.75 -5.66 14.09
N LEU A 45 -7.20 -4.92 13.11
CA LEU A 45 -6.13 -5.41 12.26
C LEU A 45 -4.91 -5.85 13.08
N PHE A 46 -4.45 -5.00 14.00
CA PHE A 46 -3.29 -5.31 14.84
C PHE A 46 -3.53 -6.57 15.70
N ALA A 47 -4.71 -6.67 16.32
CA ALA A 47 -5.07 -7.83 17.12
C ALA A 47 -5.10 -9.13 16.29
N ASP A 48 -5.68 -9.09 15.10
CA ASP A 48 -5.72 -10.23 14.18
C ASP A 48 -4.32 -10.60 13.69
N MET A 49 -3.53 -9.62 13.26
CA MET A 49 -2.15 -9.86 12.80
C MET A 49 -1.28 -10.46 13.91
N ARG A 50 -1.44 -9.98 15.14
CA ARG A 50 -0.72 -10.52 16.30
C ARG A 50 -1.14 -11.95 16.59
N ARG A 51 -2.44 -12.25 16.63
CA ARG A 51 -2.98 -13.59 16.89
C ARG A 51 -2.46 -14.61 15.87
N GLU A 52 -2.59 -14.31 14.58
CA GLU A 52 -2.17 -15.21 13.50
C GLU A 52 -0.65 -15.39 13.46
N SER A 53 0.12 -14.34 13.78
CA SER A 53 1.59 -14.44 13.82
C SER A 53 2.06 -15.42 14.89
N VAL A 54 1.43 -15.40 16.07
CA VAL A 54 1.74 -16.32 17.17
C VAL A 54 1.29 -17.75 16.83
N ALA A 55 0.06 -17.91 16.30
CA ALA A 55 -0.50 -19.22 15.97
C ALA A 55 0.31 -19.97 14.90
N THR A 56 0.86 -19.24 13.92
CA THR A 56 1.63 -19.84 12.82
C THR A 56 3.14 -19.91 13.08
N GLY A 57 3.62 -19.42 14.23
CA GLY A 57 5.05 -19.28 14.51
C GLY A 57 5.77 -18.33 13.55
N ALA A 58 5.03 -17.40 12.94
CA ALA A 58 5.54 -16.33 12.09
C ALA A 58 6.14 -15.20 12.93
N PHE A 59 6.91 -14.32 12.30
CA PHE A 59 7.51 -13.19 13.01
C PHE A 59 6.42 -12.28 13.61
N PRO A 60 6.47 -11.98 14.91
CA PRO A 60 5.40 -11.26 15.59
C PRO A 60 5.33 -9.79 15.13
N ILE A 61 4.10 -9.31 14.89
CA ILE A 61 3.88 -7.90 14.53
C ILE A 61 4.07 -6.99 15.76
N THR A 62 4.67 -5.81 15.59
CA THR A 62 4.88 -4.80 16.65
C THR A 62 4.14 -3.51 16.32
N VAL A 63 4.04 -2.60 17.30
CA VAL A 63 3.43 -1.26 17.12
C VAL A 63 4.13 -0.46 16.01
N ARG A 64 5.44 -0.67 15.80
CA ARG A 64 6.19 -0.05 14.70
C ARG A 64 5.60 -0.38 13.32
N HIS A 65 5.06 -1.57 13.13
CA HIS A 65 4.41 -1.93 11.86
C HIS A 65 3.09 -1.19 11.67
N LEU A 66 2.39 -0.85 12.75
CA LEU A 66 1.19 -0.01 12.71
C LEU A 66 1.53 1.41 12.29
N GLU A 67 2.59 1.99 12.85
CA GLU A 67 3.12 3.28 12.42
C GLU A 67 3.55 3.29 10.95
N ALA A 68 4.09 2.17 10.47
CA ALA A 68 4.44 2.02 9.06
C ALA A 68 3.19 2.04 8.17
N ILE A 69 2.11 1.37 8.56
CA ILE A 69 0.83 1.41 7.84
C ILE A 69 0.28 2.84 7.79
N MET A 70 0.30 3.57 8.91
CA MET A 70 -0.14 4.97 8.94
C MET A 70 0.70 5.86 8.01
N ARG A 71 2.02 5.69 8.01
CA ARG A 71 2.93 6.41 7.08
C ARG A 71 2.66 6.09 5.62
N ILE A 72 2.34 4.83 5.29
CA ILE A 72 1.96 4.43 3.93
C ILE A 72 0.61 5.06 3.53
N ALA A 73 -0.36 5.13 4.44
CA ALA A 73 -1.64 5.79 4.19
C ALA A 73 -1.45 7.29 3.89
N GLU A 74 -0.63 7.99 4.68
CA GLU A 74 -0.25 9.38 4.42
C GLU A 74 0.46 9.54 3.06
N ALA A 75 1.33 8.60 2.70
CA ALA A 75 1.99 8.62 1.39
C ALA A 75 0.97 8.47 0.24
N PHE A 76 -0.05 7.62 0.39
CA PHE A 76 -1.15 7.51 -0.58
C PHE A 76 -1.95 8.80 -0.70
N SER A 77 -2.26 9.47 0.41
CA SER A 77 -2.95 10.76 0.39
C SER A 77 -2.11 11.85 -0.26
N ARG A 78 -0.80 11.86 0.00
CA ARG A 78 0.18 12.77 -0.61
C ARG A 78 0.27 12.56 -2.13
N MET A 79 0.24 11.31 -2.59
CA MET A 79 0.17 10.98 -4.03
C MET A 79 -1.16 11.35 -4.69
N ARG A 80 -2.18 11.73 -3.93
CA ARG A 80 -3.44 12.29 -4.46
C ARG A 80 -3.54 13.80 -4.28
N LEU A 81 -2.47 14.45 -3.80
CA LEU A 81 -2.46 15.86 -3.38
C LEU A 81 -3.54 16.19 -2.34
N SER A 82 -3.97 15.20 -1.56
CA SER A 82 -4.99 15.35 -0.53
C SER A 82 -4.37 15.79 0.79
N GLU A 83 -4.99 16.77 1.44
CA GLU A 83 -4.64 17.20 2.80
C GLU A 83 -5.22 16.28 3.89
N TYR A 84 -6.06 15.33 3.50
CA TYR A 84 -6.73 14.41 4.42
C TYR A 84 -6.56 12.96 3.97
N ALA A 85 -6.28 12.08 4.92
CA ALA A 85 -6.26 10.65 4.69
C ALA A 85 -7.68 10.09 4.61
N SER A 86 -8.01 9.43 3.51
CA SER A 86 -9.31 8.79 3.32
C SER A 86 -9.25 7.33 3.76
N ALA A 87 -10.40 6.75 4.12
CA ALA A 87 -10.54 5.31 4.39
C ALA A 87 -9.92 4.43 3.28
N ARG A 88 -10.03 4.86 2.02
CA ARG A 88 -9.43 4.16 0.87
C ARG A 88 -7.90 4.10 0.91
N ASP A 89 -7.23 5.13 1.43
CA ASP A 89 -5.77 5.15 1.54
C ASP A 89 -5.30 4.17 2.61
N ILE A 90 -6.05 4.08 3.72
CA ILE A 90 -5.80 3.14 4.80
C ILE A 90 -5.99 1.70 4.31
N ASP A 91 -7.10 1.42 3.61
CA ASP A 91 -7.35 0.08 3.04
C ASP A 91 -6.23 -0.36 2.10
N ARG A 92 -5.73 0.56 1.27
CA ARG A 92 -4.57 0.30 0.40
C ARG A 92 -3.29 0.07 1.21
N ALA A 93 -3.04 0.87 2.24
CA ALA A 93 -1.87 0.72 3.10
C ALA A 93 -1.86 -0.62 3.81
N ILE A 94 -3.02 -1.05 4.33
CA ILE A 94 -3.20 -2.35 4.96
C ILE A 94 -2.93 -3.46 3.94
N ALA A 95 -3.51 -3.38 2.74
CA ALA A 95 -3.30 -4.39 1.71
C ALA A 95 -1.81 -4.57 1.37
N VAL A 96 -1.09 -3.46 1.19
CA VAL A 96 0.36 -3.48 0.92
C VAL A 96 1.16 -4.06 2.09
N ALA A 97 0.86 -3.64 3.32
CA ALA A 97 1.57 -4.12 4.50
C ALA A 97 1.33 -5.62 4.75
N VAL A 98 0.09 -6.09 4.56
CA VAL A 98 -0.27 -7.51 4.68
C VAL A 98 0.41 -8.33 3.59
N ASP A 99 0.38 -7.88 2.34
CA ASP A 99 1.02 -8.60 1.23
C ASP A 99 2.54 -8.73 1.45
N SER A 100 3.19 -7.65 1.88
CA SER A 100 4.61 -7.66 2.26
C SER A 100 4.87 -8.60 3.44
N PHE A 101 4.03 -8.56 4.49
CA PHE A 101 4.18 -9.41 5.66
C PHE A 101 4.05 -10.90 5.32
N VAL A 102 3.02 -11.28 4.56
CA VAL A 102 2.77 -12.66 4.11
C VAL A 102 3.90 -13.12 3.19
N GLY A 103 4.37 -12.27 2.28
CA GLY A 103 5.49 -12.55 1.38
C GLY A 103 6.81 -12.85 2.10
N ALA A 104 7.03 -12.22 3.26
CA ALA A 104 8.22 -12.43 4.08
C ALA A 104 8.17 -13.69 4.96
N GLN A 105 7.01 -14.34 5.11
CA GLN A 105 6.88 -15.53 5.97
C GLN A 105 7.32 -16.83 5.27
N LYS A 106 7.64 -17.84 6.08
CA LYS A 106 7.96 -19.19 5.64
C LYS A 106 6.87 -19.74 4.70
N LEU A 107 7.28 -20.49 3.69
CA LEU A 107 6.38 -21.04 2.67
C LEU A 107 5.23 -21.89 3.26
N SER A 108 5.51 -22.61 4.36
CA SER A 108 4.54 -23.42 5.12
C SER A 108 3.40 -22.58 5.71
N CYS A 109 3.71 -21.42 6.27
CA CYS A 109 2.75 -20.54 6.93
C CYS A 109 2.10 -19.56 5.95
N ARG A 110 2.77 -19.26 4.83
CA ARG A 110 2.32 -18.28 3.82
C ARG A 110 0.90 -18.52 3.33
N LYS A 111 0.54 -19.76 2.99
CA LYS A 111 -0.81 -20.11 2.49
C LYS A 111 -1.88 -19.96 3.59
N ALA A 112 -1.56 -20.32 4.83
CA ALA A 112 -2.47 -20.16 5.95
C ALA A 112 -2.73 -18.67 6.22
N LEU A 113 -1.66 -17.88 6.34
CA LEU A 113 -1.73 -16.43 6.56
C LEU A 113 -2.44 -15.69 5.42
N ALA A 114 -2.18 -16.06 4.16
CA ALA A 114 -2.88 -15.48 3.01
C ALA A 114 -4.41 -15.68 3.07
N ARG A 115 -4.86 -16.84 3.58
CA ARG A 115 -6.29 -17.11 3.76
C ARG A 115 -6.87 -16.32 4.92
N SER A 116 -6.19 -16.28 6.07
CA SER A 116 -6.63 -15.52 7.25
C SER A 116 -6.77 -14.02 6.97
N PHE A 117 -5.89 -13.45 6.12
CA PHE A 117 -5.91 -12.03 5.76
C PHE A 117 -6.55 -11.72 4.40
N ALA A 118 -7.25 -12.68 3.79
CA ALA A 118 -7.93 -12.47 2.52
C ALA A 118 -8.90 -11.26 2.59
N LYS A 119 -9.60 -11.09 3.73
CA LYS A 119 -10.51 -9.96 3.97
C LYS A 119 -9.87 -8.58 3.81
N TYR A 120 -8.55 -8.45 4.01
CA TYR A 120 -7.82 -7.18 3.94
C TYR A 120 -7.12 -6.96 2.59
N THR A 121 -6.99 -8.00 1.76
CA THR A 121 -6.23 -7.96 0.49
C THR A 121 -7.09 -8.06 -0.76
N LEU A 122 -8.36 -8.47 -0.64
CA LEU A 122 -9.27 -8.68 -1.77
C LEU A 122 -9.72 -7.40 -2.50
N ALA A 123 -9.50 -6.22 -1.91
CA ALA A 123 -9.90 -4.94 -2.49
C ALA A 123 -8.82 -4.28 -3.37
N ARG A 124 -8.15 -5.04 -4.26
CA ARG A 124 -7.27 -4.43 -5.28
C ARG A 124 -8.13 -3.97 -6.48
N PRO A 125 -8.42 -2.66 -6.65
CA PRO A 125 -8.94 -2.17 -7.92
C PRO A 125 -7.82 -2.34 -8.96
N GLY A 126 -8.01 -3.25 -9.92
CA GLY A 126 -7.08 -3.40 -11.06
C GLY A 126 -6.31 -4.72 -11.13
N LYS A 127 -6.87 -5.84 -10.65
CA LYS A 127 -6.40 -7.15 -11.12
C LYS A 127 -6.90 -7.37 -12.57
N GLY A 128 -6.17 -6.78 -13.53
CA GLY A 128 -6.18 -7.07 -14.97
C GLY A 128 -7.50 -6.91 -15.72
N VAL A 129 -7.80 -5.70 -16.21
CA VAL A 129 -8.43 -5.61 -17.53
C VAL A 129 -7.27 -5.53 -18.52
N PRO A 130 -7.14 -6.45 -19.50
CA PRO A 130 -6.22 -6.25 -20.59
C PRO A 130 -6.63 -4.98 -21.34
N VAL A 131 -5.81 -3.93 -21.25
CA VAL A 131 -5.92 -2.75 -22.11
C VAL A 131 -5.56 -3.25 -23.51
N GLY A 132 -6.56 -3.57 -24.32
CA GLY A 132 -6.34 -4.15 -25.64
C GLY A 132 -7.52 -4.91 -26.27
N VAL A 133 -8.69 -5.00 -25.64
CA VAL A 133 -9.91 -5.52 -26.30
C VAL A 133 -11.11 -4.66 -25.92
N THR A 134 -11.19 -3.49 -26.51
CA THR A 134 -12.46 -2.82 -26.82
C THR A 134 -12.36 -2.45 -28.30
N ALA A 135 -13.31 -2.98 -29.07
CA ALA A 135 -13.42 -2.88 -30.52
C ALA A 135 -13.40 -1.44 -31.05
#